data_AF-A0A520JUU3-F1
#
_entry.id   AF-A0A520JUU3-F1
#
_cell.length_a   1.000
_cell.length_b   1.000
_cell.length_c   1.000
_cell.angle_alpha   90.00
_cell.angle_beta   90.00
_cell.angle_gamma   90.00
#
_symmetry.space_group_name_H-M   'P 1'
#
loop_
_entity.id
_entity.type
_entity.pdbx_description
1 polymer ?
#
loop_
_entity_poly.entity_id
_entity_poly.type
_entity_poly.pdbx_seq_one_letter_code
_entity_poly.pdbx_strand_id
1 'polypeptide(L)'
;MPSILDKIIGTGSTKEPETGEYSEIDLSEFEEGIEGEVPCMYIKIAELTGLEQLPKLKEEIYKGNALLIDISATKRDKMTLERVIKELKHVIGDVHGDIAGIGEDQIIATPHNVKIDRSKVVVRM
;
A
#
# COMPACT_ATOMS: atom_id res chain seq x y z
N MET A 1 -5.98 -27.51 -45.12
CA MET A 1 -5.41 -26.70 -44.02
C MET A 1 -5.24 -27.63 -42.83
N PRO A 2 -4.02 -27.77 -42.28
CA PRO A 2 -3.76 -28.65 -41.15
C PRO A 2 -4.46 -28.15 -39.88
N SER A 3 -4.80 -29.13 -39.03
CA SER A 3 -5.77 -29.04 -37.94
C SER A 3 -5.13 -28.63 -36.61
N ILE A 4 -5.96 -28.22 -35.67
CA ILE A 4 -5.70 -27.60 -34.34
C ILE A 4 -4.96 -28.54 -33.34
N LEU A 5 -4.41 -29.66 -33.83
CA LEU A 5 -3.75 -30.70 -33.02
C LEU A 5 -2.22 -30.52 -32.87
N ASP A 6 -1.59 -29.60 -33.62
CA ASP A 6 -0.14 -29.34 -33.55
C ASP A 6 0.28 -28.38 -32.42
N LYS A 7 -0.65 -27.89 -31.60
CA LYS A 7 -0.35 -26.93 -30.52
C LYS A 7 -0.38 -27.52 -29.10
N ILE A 8 -0.55 -28.85 -28.96
CA ILE A 8 -0.78 -29.52 -27.66
C ILE A 8 0.26 -30.62 -27.34
N ILE A 9 1.34 -30.80 -28.11
CA ILE A 9 2.31 -31.89 -27.86
C ILE A 9 3.76 -31.40 -27.67
N GLY A 10 4.24 -31.53 -26.43
CA GLY A 10 5.66 -31.74 -26.03
C GLY A 10 6.54 -30.47 -26.02
N THR A 11 7.27 -30.12 -24.97
CA THR A 11 8.18 -30.98 -24.16
C THR A 11 8.53 -30.26 -22.86
N GLY A 12 8.63 -31.03 -21.78
CA GLY A 12 8.88 -30.55 -20.43
C GLY A 12 10.33 -30.15 -20.12
N SER A 13 10.46 -29.44 -19.00
CA SER A 13 11.65 -29.42 -18.16
C SER A 13 11.18 -29.27 -16.72
N THR A 14 11.30 -30.36 -15.98
CA THR A 14 10.98 -30.53 -14.56
C THR A 14 11.96 -29.74 -13.69
N LYS A 15 11.45 -28.92 -12.77
CA LYS A 15 12.10 -28.57 -11.50
C LYS A 15 11.04 -28.47 -10.40
N GLU A 16 11.15 -29.36 -9.41
CA GLU A 16 10.46 -29.34 -8.09
C GLU A 16 11.03 -28.22 -7.20
N PRO A 17 10.54 -27.98 -5.96
CA PRO A 17 9.16 -27.88 -5.46
C PRO A 17 8.87 -26.49 -4.81
N GLU A 18 7.58 -26.20 -4.64
CA GLU A 18 6.90 -25.17 -3.83
C GLU A 18 7.73 -24.27 -2.88
N THR A 19 7.72 -22.96 -3.16
CA THR A 19 7.82 -21.91 -2.13
C THR A 19 6.70 -20.91 -2.36
N GLY A 20 5.68 -20.97 -1.49
CA GLY A 20 4.58 -20.03 -1.31
C GLY A 20 4.31 -19.08 -2.47
N GLU A 21 3.49 -19.53 -3.41
CA GLU A 21 2.88 -18.70 -4.44
C GLU A 21 1.96 -17.70 -3.72
N TYR A 22 2.51 -16.55 -3.32
CA TYR A 22 1.71 -15.38 -3.01
C TYR A 22 1.07 -14.96 -4.32
N SER A 23 -0.16 -15.39 -4.54
CA SER A 23 -0.98 -14.85 -5.62
C SER A 23 -1.12 -13.35 -5.35
N GLU A 24 -0.51 -12.51 -6.20
CA GLU A 24 -0.89 -11.11 -6.29
C GLU A 24 -2.38 -11.10 -6.66
N ILE A 25 -3.22 -10.72 -5.69
CA ILE A 25 -4.65 -10.60 -5.94
C ILE A 25 -4.81 -9.37 -6.83
N ASP A 26 -5.17 -9.59 -8.09
CA ASP A 26 -5.58 -8.53 -8.98
C ASP A 26 -6.95 -8.01 -8.53
N LEU A 27 -6.94 -6.85 -7.85
CA LEU A 27 -8.14 -6.22 -7.31
C LEU A 27 -8.90 -5.40 -8.37
N SER A 28 -8.47 -5.43 -9.64
CA SER A 28 -9.16 -4.73 -10.73
C SER A 28 -10.60 -5.19 -10.93
N GLU A 29 -10.93 -6.45 -10.57
CA GLU A 29 -12.31 -6.96 -10.58
C GLU A 29 -13.24 -6.26 -9.56
N PHE A 30 -12.68 -5.60 -8.54
CA PHE A 30 -13.45 -4.76 -7.60
C PHE A 30 -13.53 -3.28 -8.04
N GLU A 31 -12.80 -2.88 -9.08
CA GLU A 31 -12.87 -1.54 -9.66
C GLU A 31 -14.08 -1.39 -10.62
N GLU A 32 -14.60 -2.50 -11.17
CA GLU A 32 -15.73 -2.53 -12.14
C GLU A 32 -17.11 -2.16 -11.58
N GLY A 33 -17.19 -1.56 -10.38
CA GLY A 33 -18.45 -1.25 -9.69
C GLY A 33 -18.73 0.23 -9.39
N ILE A 34 -17.83 1.16 -9.73
CA ILE A 34 -17.95 2.59 -9.38
C ILE A 34 -17.97 3.46 -10.65
N GLU A 35 -18.80 3.11 -11.63
CA GLU A 35 -19.10 4.04 -12.73
C GLU A 35 -19.96 5.20 -12.18
N GLY A 36 -19.31 6.34 -11.87
CA GLY A 36 -20.03 7.62 -11.76
C GLY A 36 -19.47 8.66 -10.79
N GLU A 37 -18.71 8.26 -9.77
CA GLU A 37 -18.16 9.20 -8.79
C GLU A 37 -16.64 9.05 -8.68
N VAL A 38 -15.91 10.09 -9.09
CA VAL A 38 -14.48 10.20 -8.78
C VAL A 38 -14.35 10.27 -7.25
N PRO A 39 -13.63 9.33 -6.61
CA PRO A 39 -13.42 9.36 -5.17
C PRO A 39 -12.86 10.71 -4.73
N CYS A 40 -13.41 11.28 -3.66
CA CYS A 40 -12.89 12.53 -3.11
C CYS A 40 -11.50 12.37 -2.50
N MET A 41 -11.12 11.14 -2.13
CA MET A 41 -9.83 10.78 -1.56
C MET A 41 -9.54 9.31 -1.85
N TYR A 42 -8.29 9.00 -2.18
CA TYR A 42 -7.79 7.62 -2.21
C TYR A 42 -6.99 7.31 -0.94
N ILE A 43 -7.04 6.04 -0.52
CA ILE A 43 -6.02 5.47 0.36
C ILE A 43 -4.99 4.81 -0.53
N LYS A 44 -3.76 5.32 -0.54
CA LYS A 44 -2.67 4.76 -1.34
C LYS A 44 -1.73 3.94 -0.48
N ILE A 45 -1.40 2.75 -0.99
CA ILE A 45 -0.45 1.85 -0.35
C ILE A 45 0.95 2.21 -0.87
N ALA A 46 1.91 2.27 0.05
CA ALA A 46 3.31 2.48 -0.28
C ALA A 46 4.20 1.57 0.55
N GLU A 47 5.33 1.16 -0.02
CA GLU A 47 6.40 0.50 0.71
C GLU A 47 7.54 1.51 0.90
N LEU A 48 7.99 1.65 2.15
CA LEU A 48 9.16 2.44 2.49
C LEU A 48 10.39 1.56 2.45
N THR A 49 11.27 1.81 1.47
CA THR A 49 12.59 1.17 1.37
C THR A 49 13.73 2.12 1.70
N GLY A 50 13.51 3.44 1.62
CA GLY A 50 14.53 4.45 1.92
C GLY A 50 14.01 5.89 1.89
N LEU A 51 14.93 6.85 1.72
CA LEU A 51 14.59 8.28 1.69
C LEU A 51 14.05 8.73 0.32
N GLU A 52 14.29 7.95 -0.72
CA GLU A 52 13.90 8.21 -2.10
C GLU A 52 12.39 8.30 -2.29
N GLN A 53 11.59 7.58 -1.49
CA GLN A 53 10.13 7.67 -1.57
C GLN A 53 9.56 8.94 -0.96
N LEU A 54 10.31 9.62 -0.08
CA LEU A 54 9.78 10.72 0.73
C LEU A 54 9.13 11.84 -0.12
N PRO A 55 9.71 12.31 -1.24
CA PRO A 55 9.07 13.32 -2.08
C PRO A 55 7.70 12.87 -2.60
N LYS A 56 7.57 11.60 -2.99
CA LYS A 56 6.32 11.05 -3.53
C LYS A 56 5.25 10.91 -2.47
N LEU A 57 5.61 10.43 -1.28
CA LEU A 57 4.68 10.34 -0.13
C LEU A 57 4.14 11.72 0.25
N LYS A 58 5.02 12.74 0.30
CA LYS A 58 4.60 14.13 0.57
C LYS A 58 3.64 14.65 -0.49
N GLU A 59 3.93 14.41 -1.77
CA GLU A 59 3.07 14.82 -2.89
C GLU A 59 1.64 14.26 -2.74
N GLU A 60 1.51 12.98 -2.39
CA GLU A 60 0.20 12.35 -2.22
C GLU A 60 -0.58 12.91 -1.04
N ILE A 61 0.08 13.22 0.09
CA ILE A 61 -0.57 13.89 1.24
C ILE A 61 -1.08 15.28 0.84
N TYR A 62 -0.27 16.07 0.11
CA TYR A 62 -0.69 17.40 -0.36
C TYR A 62 -1.83 17.36 -1.38
N LYS A 63 -1.94 16.27 -2.15
CA LYS A 63 -3.10 16.02 -3.03
C LYS A 63 -4.37 15.62 -2.28
N GLY A 64 -4.30 15.47 -0.96
CA GLY A 64 -5.42 15.07 -0.14
C GLY A 64 -5.66 13.57 -0.13
N ASN A 65 -4.66 12.74 -0.45
CA ASN A 65 -4.74 11.29 -0.30
C ASN A 65 -4.26 10.84 1.08
N ALA A 66 -4.84 9.75 1.58
CA ALA A 66 -4.31 9.04 2.74
C ALA A 66 -3.25 8.04 2.28
N LEU A 67 -2.29 7.74 3.16
CA LEU A 67 -1.24 6.76 2.92
C LEU A 67 -1.29 5.65 3.94
N LEU A 68 -1.23 4.41 3.47
CA LEU A 68 -0.89 3.23 4.27
C LEU A 68 0.51 2.79 3.85
N ILE A 69 1.47 2.93 4.75
CA ILE A 69 2.90 2.79 4.47
C ILE A 69 3.42 1.55 5.20
N ASP A 70 3.89 0.56 4.45
CA ASP A 70 4.66 -0.56 4.98
C ASP A 70 6.10 -0.09 5.27
N ILE A 71 6.59 -0.32 6.49
CA ILE A 71 7.92 0.05 6.96
C ILE A 71 8.80 -1.16 7.30
N SER A 72 8.36 -2.37 6.97
CA SER A 72 9.07 -3.62 7.26
C SER A 72 10.49 -3.64 6.69
N ALA A 73 10.68 -3.15 5.46
CA ALA A 73 11.97 -3.10 4.79
C ALA A 73 12.98 -2.16 5.49
N THR A 74 12.52 -1.01 6.01
CA THR A 74 13.39 -0.02 6.69
C THR A 74 13.50 -0.24 8.20
N LYS A 75 12.79 -1.19 8.81
CA LYS A 75 12.78 -1.42 10.27
C LYS A 75 14.17 -1.65 10.87
N ARG A 76 15.10 -2.23 10.08
CA ARG A 76 16.51 -2.45 10.48
C ARG A 76 17.37 -1.19 10.40
N ASP A 77 17.01 -0.24 9.53
CA ASP A 77 17.66 1.07 9.42
C ASP A 77 16.85 2.13 10.19
N LYS A 78 17.02 2.13 11.51
CA LYS A 78 16.31 3.04 12.41
C LYS A 78 16.55 4.51 12.09
N MET A 79 17.75 4.87 11.62
CA MET A 79 18.08 6.26 11.32
C MET A 79 17.26 6.77 10.13
N THR A 80 17.18 5.96 9.07
CA THR A 80 16.37 6.29 7.90
C THR A 80 14.88 6.34 8.26
N LEU A 81 14.39 5.34 9.00
CA LEU A 81 12.98 5.31 9.42
C LEU A 81 12.60 6.53 10.28
N GLU A 82 13.41 6.88 11.28
CA GLU A 82 13.16 8.06 12.14
C GLU A 82 13.14 9.35 11.32
N ARG A 83 14.04 9.49 10.35
CA ARG A 83 14.08 10.65 9.47
C ARG A 83 12.82 10.74 8.61
N VAL A 84 12.38 9.64 8.00
CA VAL A 84 11.15 9.60 7.20
C VAL A 84 9.94 9.96 8.07
N ILE A 85 9.79 9.32 9.24
CA ILE A 85 8.67 9.58 10.15
C ILE A 85 8.65 11.05 10.58
N LYS A 86 9.82 11.64 10.92
CA LYS A 86 9.91 13.04 11.31
C LYS A 86 9.43 13.97 10.19
N GLU A 87 9.85 13.70 8.96
CA GLU A 87 9.46 14.49 7.79
C GLU A 87 7.96 14.34 7.46
N LEU A 88 7.41 13.13 7.56
CA LEU A 88 5.97 12.90 7.39
C LEU A 88 5.17 13.60 8.48
N LYS A 89 5.60 13.55 9.75
CA LYS A 89 4.95 14.29 10.85
C LYS A 89 4.91 15.79 10.61
N HIS A 90 5.97 16.37 10.03
CA HIS A 90 6.00 17.79 9.67
C HIS A 90 4.92 18.12 8.64
N VAL A 91 4.89 17.37 7.53
CA VAL A 91 3.91 17.57 6.45
C VAL A 91 2.47 17.33 6.93
N ILE A 92 2.25 16.31 7.75
CA ILE A 92 0.94 16.04 8.36
C ILE A 92 0.50 17.18 9.28
N GLY A 93 1.44 17.79 10.01
CA GLY A 93 1.19 19.00 10.80
C GLY A 93 0.75 20.17 9.94
N ASP A 94 1.43 20.41 8.81
CA ASP A 94 1.13 21.51 7.89
C ASP A 94 -0.29 21.38 7.31
N VAL A 95 -0.71 20.17 6.95
CA VAL A 95 -2.07 19.89 6.42
C VAL A 95 -3.11 19.64 7.51
N HIS A 96 -2.76 19.77 8.80
CA HIS A 96 -3.62 19.48 9.96
C HIS A 96 -4.24 18.07 9.94
N GLY A 97 -3.51 17.09 9.39
CA GLY A 97 -3.90 15.69 9.27
C GLY A 97 -3.72 14.87 10.56
N ASP A 98 -3.59 13.55 10.44
CA ASP A 98 -3.25 12.65 11.56
C ASP A 98 -2.26 11.57 11.07
N ILE A 99 -1.52 10.98 12.00
CA ILE A 99 -0.57 9.91 11.71
C ILE A 99 -0.50 8.94 12.89
N ALA A 100 -0.53 7.65 12.60
CA ALA A 100 -0.44 6.60 13.62
C ALA A 100 0.30 5.36 13.08
N GLY A 101 0.91 4.59 13.99
CA GLY A 101 1.38 3.25 13.69
C GLY A 101 0.22 2.25 13.76
N ILE A 102 0.24 1.27 12.87
CA ILE A 102 -0.67 0.11 12.86
C ILE A 102 0.19 -1.14 13.00
N GLY A 103 -0.03 -1.90 14.08
CA GLY A 103 0.81 -3.07 14.38
C GLY A 103 2.27 -2.69 14.58
N GLU A 104 3.19 -3.51 14.07
CA GLU A 104 4.62 -3.26 14.17
C GLU A 104 5.25 -2.63 12.92
N ASP A 105 4.65 -2.85 11.76
CA ASP A 105 5.30 -2.65 10.46
C ASP A 105 4.52 -1.74 9.52
N GLN A 106 3.48 -1.05 10.01
CA GLN A 106 2.70 -0.14 9.18
C GLN A 106 2.50 1.21 9.85
N ILE A 107 2.38 2.23 9.01
CA ILE A 107 2.04 3.60 9.39
C ILE A 107 0.89 4.05 8.51
N ILE A 108 -0.13 4.65 9.11
CA ILE A 108 -1.18 5.37 8.40
C ILE A 108 -0.97 6.87 8.58
N ALA A 109 -1.06 7.62 7.48
CA ALA A 109 -1.00 9.07 7.48
C ALA A 109 -2.22 9.61 6.70
N THR A 110 -2.96 10.55 7.30
CA THR A 110 -4.21 11.06 6.74
C THR A 110 -4.12 12.56 6.43
N PRO A 111 -4.78 13.02 5.36
CA PRO A 111 -4.79 14.43 4.98
C PRO A 111 -5.74 15.25 5.88
N HIS A 112 -5.94 16.52 5.52
CA HIS A 112 -6.93 17.40 6.16
C HIS A 112 -8.33 16.76 6.20
N ASN A 113 -9.13 17.08 7.22
CA ASN A 113 -10.48 16.56 7.48
C ASN A 113 -10.60 15.04 7.74
N VAL A 114 -9.50 14.29 7.81
CA VAL A 114 -9.52 12.86 8.12
C VAL A 114 -8.70 12.60 9.39
N LYS A 115 -9.30 11.93 10.38
CA LYS A 115 -8.67 11.60 11.67
C LYS A 115 -8.71 10.12 11.94
N ILE A 116 -7.71 9.64 12.70
CA ILE A 116 -7.60 8.24 13.07
C ILE A 116 -8.25 8.06 14.44
N ASP A 117 -9.42 7.43 14.46
CA ASP A 117 -10.00 6.95 15.73
C ASP A 117 -9.20 5.76 16.23
N ARG A 118 -8.62 5.90 17.43
CA ARG A 118 -7.81 4.87 18.09
C ARG A 118 -8.67 3.92 18.93
N SER A 119 -9.97 4.18 19.00
CA SER A 119 -10.96 3.32 19.63
C SER A 119 -11.27 2.16 18.69
N LYS A 120 -11.24 0.93 19.21
CA LYS A 120 -11.65 -0.24 18.43
C LYS A 120 -13.16 -0.23 18.27
N VAL A 121 -13.65 -0.45 17.05
CA VAL A 121 -15.05 -0.78 16.81
C VAL A 121 -15.30 -2.16 17.41
N VAL A 122 -15.99 -2.21 18.56
CA VAL A 122 -16.34 -3.47 19.22
C VAL A 122 -17.60 -4.01 18.58
N VAL A 123 -17.49 -5.11 17.84
CA VAL A 123 -18.65 -5.87 17.39
C VAL A 123 -19.05 -6.81 18.51
N ARG A 124 -20.21 -6.57 19.13
CA ARG A 124 -20.82 -7.57 20.02
C ARG A 124 -21.52 -8.60 19.13
N MET A 125 -21.07 -9.85 19.22
CA MET A 125 -21.78 -11.00 18.64
C MET A 125 -22.99 -11.37 19.49
#